data_AF-A0A6B2TE87-F1
#
_entry.id   AF-A0A6B2TE87-F1
#
_cell.length_a   1.000
_cell.length_b   1.000
_cell.length_c   1.000
_cell.angle_alpha   90.00
_cell.angle_beta   90.00
_cell.angle_gamma   90.00
#
_symmetry.space_group_name_H-M   'P 1'
#
loop_
_entity.id
_entity.type
_entity.pdbx_description
1 polymer ?
#
loop_
_entity_poly.entity_id
_entity_poly.type
_entity_poly.pdbx_seq_one_letter_code
_entity_poly.pdbx_strand_id
1 'polypeptide(L)'
;MPGFTHLHTVSGFSLRYGASHPERLAERAAERGMDALALTDRDTLAGTVRFAKAAAKAGVRPLFGAELAVGAPAPTRGEHRRAP
;
A
#
# COMPACT_ATOMS: atom_id res chain seq x y z
N MET A 1 -9.34 22.74 4.89
CA MET A 1 -10.02 21.76 4.00
C MET A 1 -9.51 20.39 4.36
N PRO A 2 -10.34 19.33 4.37
CA PRO A 2 -9.81 17.98 4.55
C PRO A 2 -8.83 17.67 3.41
N GLY A 3 -7.60 17.30 3.75
CA GLY A 3 -6.59 16.90 2.77
C GLY A 3 -6.98 15.59 2.07
N PHE A 4 -6.52 15.41 0.84
CA PHE A 4 -6.69 14.15 0.10
C PHE A 4 -5.47 13.25 0.34
N THR A 5 -5.69 11.98 0.68
CA THR A 5 -4.64 10.98 0.90
C THR A 5 -4.81 9.81 -0.05
N HIS A 6 -3.75 9.48 -0.79
CA HIS A 6 -3.70 8.25 -1.58
C HIS A 6 -3.50 7.04 -0.67
N LEU A 7 -4.48 6.13 -0.67
CA LEU A 7 -4.45 4.87 0.07
C LEU A 7 -3.98 3.67 -0.77
N HIS A 8 -3.77 3.90 -2.07
CA HIS A 8 -3.28 2.91 -3.02
C HIS A 8 -2.20 3.56 -3.88
N THR A 9 -0.94 3.22 -3.60
CA THR A 9 0.23 3.78 -4.28
C THR A 9 1.27 2.68 -4.44
N VAL A 10 1.78 2.51 -5.66
CA VAL A 10 2.82 1.53 -5.97
C VAL A 10 4.16 2.22 -6.19
N SER A 11 5.22 1.64 -5.64
CA SER A 11 6.60 2.07 -5.86
C SER A 11 7.30 1.15 -6.85
N GLY A 12 8.52 1.52 -7.27
CA GLY A 12 9.37 0.70 -8.13
C GLY A 12 9.74 -0.68 -7.56
N PHE A 13 9.40 -0.97 -6.30
CA PHE A 13 9.48 -2.32 -5.74
C PHE A 13 8.37 -3.26 -6.25
N SER A 14 7.31 -2.71 -6.84
CA SER A 14 6.32 -3.45 -7.62
C SER A 14 6.84 -3.67 -9.04
N LEU A 15 7.51 -4.79 -9.28
CA LEU A 15 8.20 -5.09 -10.54
C LEU A 15 7.25 -4.96 -11.76
N ARG A 16 7.59 -4.09 -12.72
CA ARG A 16 6.79 -3.74 -13.92
C ARG A 16 5.49 -2.95 -13.67
N TYR A 17 5.17 -2.62 -12.43
CA TYR A 17 3.95 -1.89 -12.07
C TYR A 17 4.22 -0.51 -11.49
N GLY A 18 5.33 -0.33 -10.75
CA GLY A 18 5.70 0.97 -10.20
C GLY A 18 6.85 1.64 -10.94
N ALA A 19 6.70 2.95 -11.16
CA ALA A 19 7.71 3.77 -11.83
C ALA A 19 8.55 4.63 -10.85
N SER A 20 7.99 4.99 -9.69
CA SER A 20 8.63 5.91 -8.75
C SER A 20 9.25 5.19 -7.57
N HIS A 21 10.44 5.62 -7.15
CA HIS A 21 11.01 5.17 -5.88
C HIS A 21 10.23 5.73 -4.67
N PRO A 22 10.20 5.02 -3.53
CA PRO A 22 9.52 5.48 -2.32
C PRO A 22 9.90 6.89 -1.86
N GLU A 23 11.17 7.28 -2.06
CA GLU A 23 11.68 8.61 -1.74
C GLU A 23 10.96 9.70 -2.54
N ARG A 24 10.82 9.49 -3.85
CA ARG A 24 10.13 10.45 -4.72
C ARG A 24 8.64 10.53 -4.40
N LEU A 25 8.02 9.39 -4.04
CA LEU A 25 6.62 9.37 -3.63
C LEU A 25 6.38 10.22 -2.37
N ALA A 26 7.24 10.07 -1.35
CA ALA A 26 7.16 10.85 -0.12
C ALA A 26 7.40 12.35 -0.36
N GLU A 27 8.40 12.71 -1.17
CA GLU A 27 8.66 14.10 -1.55
C GLU A 27 7.45 14.73 -2.27
N ARG A 28 6.88 14.02 -3.25
CA ARG A 28 5.70 14.51 -3.98
C ARG A 28 4.48 14.67 -3.09
N ALA A 29 4.29 13.81 -2.10
CA ALA A 29 3.21 13.96 -1.11
C ALA A 29 3.39 15.24 -0.29
N ALA A 30 4.61 15.52 0.19
CA ALA A 30 4.92 16.75 0.92
C ALA A 30 4.75 18.00 0.04
N GLU A 31 5.26 18.00 -1.19
CA GLU A 31 5.11 19.09 -2.16
C GLU A 31 3.63 19.44 -2.43
N ARG A 32 2.73 18.46 -2.32
CA ARG A 32 1.28 18.61 -2.54
C ARG A 32 0.49 18.90 -1.26
N GLY A 33 1.16 19.04 -0.11
CA GLY A 33 0.52 19.30 1.17
C GLY A 33 -0.32 18.12 1.69
N MET A 34 0.08 16.88 1.39
CA MET A 34 -0.59 15.68 1.90
C MET A 34 -0.08 15.33 3.30
N ASP A 35 -0.98 15.16 4.26
CA ASP A 35 -0.64 14.77 5.63
C ASP A 35 -0.17 13.31 5.74
N ALA A 36 -0.61 12.46 4.81
CA ALA A 36 -0.33 11.04 4.81
C ALA A 36 -0.26 10.47 3.38
N LEU A 37 0.45 9.35 3.24
CA LEU A 37 0.54 8.58 2.01
C LEU A 37 0.63 7.08 2.35
N ALA A 38 -0.13 6.24 1.64
CA ALA A 38 0.03 4.80 1.73
C ALA A 38 0.98 4.26 0.67
N LEU A 39 1.82 3.29 1.05
CA LEU A 39 2.54 2.44 0.11
C LEU A 39 1.91 1.04 0.13
N THR A 40 1.50 0.56 -1.04
CA THR A 40 0.82 -0.71 -1.25
C THR A 40 1.44 -1.43 -2.45
N ASP A 41 2.70 -1.84 -2.30
CA ASP A 41 3.40 -2.55 -3.36
C ASP A 41 2.75 -3.92 -3.65
N ARG A 42 2.87 -4.38 -4.91
CA ARG A 42 2.26 -5.62 -5.39
C ARG A 42 3.01 -6.84 -4.85
N ASP A 43 2.31 -7.64 -4.06
CA ASP A 43 2.79 -8.90 -3.48
C ASP A 43 4.14 -8.76 -2.74
N THR A 44 4.45 -7.56 -2.23
CA THR A 44 5.72 -7.30 -1.55
C THR A 44 5.65 -6.13 -0.58
N LEU A 45 6.54 -6.16 0.41
CA LEU A 45 6.79 -5.05 1.35
C LEU A 45 8.25 -4.56 1.26
N ALA A 46 9.00 -4.95 0.24
CA ALA A 46 10.43 -4.67 0.10
C ALA A 46 10.77 -3.16 0.12
N GLY A 47 9.85 -2.30 -0.34
CA GLY A 47 10.01 -0.85 -0.32
C GLY A 47 9.70 -0.17 1.03
N THR A 48 9.10 -0.89 1.99
CA THR A 48 8.47 -0.31 3.19
C THR A 48 9.45 0.45 4.08
N VAL A 49 10.65 -0.10 4.31
CA VAL A 49 11.64 0.57 5.17
C VAL A 49 12.18 1.84 4.53
N ARG A 50 12.39 1.83 3.21
CA ARG A 50 12.81 3.04 2.46
C ARG A 50 11.72 4.10 2.49
N PHE A 51 10.48 3.67 2.28
CA PHE A 51 9.31 4.54 2.38
C PHE A 51 9.16 5.17 3.77
N ALA A 52 9.26 4.37 4.83
CA ALA A 52 9.15 4.86 6.21
C ALA A 52 10.18 5.96 6.51
N LYS A 53 11.44 5.73 6.12
CA LYS A 53 12.52 6.72 6.29
C LYS A 53 12.28 7.98 5.47
N ALA A 54 11.85 7.83 4.22
CA ALA A 54 11.57 8.95 3.34
C ALA A 54 10.38 9.79 3.81
N ALA A 55 9.29 9.14 4.21
CA ALA A 55 8.09 9.78 4.73
C ALA A 55 8.39 10.56 6.01
N ALA A 56 9.15 9.97 6.94
CA ALA A 56 9.61 10.66 8.14
C ALA A 56 10.45 11.90 7.82
N LYS A 57 11.38 11.80 6.85
CA LYS A 57 12.18 12.95 6.39
C LYS A 57 11.33 14.04 5.74
N ALA A 58 10.30 13.66 4.99
CA ALA A 58 9.41 14.56 4.28
C ALA A 58 8.29 15.16 5.14
N GLY A 59 8.15 14.73 6.41
CA GLY A 59 7.05 15.15 7.29
C GLY A 59 5.69 14.59 6.89
N VAL A 60 5.65 13.49 6.13
CA VAL A 60 4.43 12.82 5.69
C VAL A 60 4.21 11.58 6.55
N ARG A 61 2.99 11.38 7.05
CA ARG A 61 2.66 10.16 7.81
C ARG A 61 2.60 8.95 6.87
N PRO A 62 3.45 7.93 7.05
CA PRO A 62 3.38 6.72 6.23
C PRO A 62 2.20 5.83 6.66
N LEU A 63 1.51 5.26 5.68
CA LEU A 63 0.58 4.14 5.87
C LEU A 63 1.14 2.92 5.15
N PHE A 64 1.21 1.78 5.83
CA PHE A 64 1.84 0.57 5.30
C PHE A 64 0.77 -0.43 4.86
N GLY A 65 0.88 -0.95 3.65
CA GLY A 65 0.03 -1.99 3.11
C GLY A 65 0.70 -2.74 1.96
N ALA A 66 -0.06 -3.65 1.35
CA ALA A 66 0.33 -4.38 0.16
C ALA A 66 -0.90 -4.59 -0.73
N GLU A 67 -0.70 -4.58 -2.04
CA GLU A 67 -1.70 -5.03 -3.00
C GLU A 67 -1.50 -6.53 -3.23
N LEU A 68 -2.47 -7.36 -2.84
CA LEU A 68 -2.37 -8.82 -2.91
C LEU A 68 -3.28 -9.38 -3.99
N ALA A 69 -2.72 -10.26 -4.83
CA ALA A 69 -3.52 -11.11 -5.70
C ALA A 69 -4.19 -12.22 -4.87
N VAL A 70 -5.52 -12.18 -4.76
CA VAL A 70 -6.29 -13.20 -4.03
C VAL A 70 -6.92 -14.20 -5.00
N GLY A 71 -6.77 -15.48 -4.71
CA GLY A 71 -7.48 -16.55 -5.41
C GLY A 71 -8.99 -16.51 -5.12
N ALA A 72 -9.77 -17.21 -5.93
CA ALA A 72 -11.19 -17.40 -5.64
C ALA A 72 -11.36 -18.03 -4.23
N PRO A 73 -12.35 -17.60 -3.45
CA PRO A 73 -12.60 -18.20 -2.15
C PRO A 73 -12.85 -19.69 -2.32
N ALA A 74 -12.27 -20.51 -1.44
CA ALA A 74 -12.57 -21.93 -1.39
C ALA A 74 -14.09 -22.10 -1.19
N PRO A 75 -14.71 -23.12 -1.82
CA PRO A 75 -16.11 -23.41 -1.56
C PRO A 75 -16.29 -23.58 -0.04
N THR A 76 -17.25 -22.88 0.53
CA THR A 76 -17.61 -23.06 1.94
C THR A 76 -17.88 -24.54 2.13
N ARG A 77 -17.12 -25.20 3.03
CA ARG A 77 -17.37 -26.60 3.36
C ARG A 77 -18.81 -26.63 3.85
N GLY A 78 -19.69 -27.20 3.01
CA GLY A 78 -21.12 -27.18 3.25
C GLY A 78 -21.40 -27.55 4.69
N GLU A 79 -22.28 -26.77 5.33
CA GLU A 79 -22.90 -27.19 6.58
C GLU A 79 -23.20 -28.68 6.43
N HIS A 80 -22.49 -29.51 7.21
CA HIS A 80 -22.83 -30.90 7.31
C HIS A 80 -24.29 -30.90 7.75
N ARG A 81 -25.22 -31.07 6.80
CA ARG A 81 -26.62 -31.33 7.08
C ARG A 81 -26.60 -32.47 8.06
N ARG A 82 -26.84 -32.17 9.34
CA ARG A 82 -27.08 -33.19 10.35
C ARG A 82 -28.33 -33.89 9.84
N ALA A 83 -28.17 -35.10 9.33
CA ALA A 83 -29.29 -35.95 9.00
C ALA A 83 -30.10 -36.15 10.29
N PRO A 84 -31.44 -36.16 10.21
CA PRO A 84 -32.31 -36.40 11.36
C PRO A 84 -32.11 -37.80 11.95
#